data_AF-Q92J51-F1
#
_entry.id   AF-Q92J51-F1
#
_cell.length_a   1.000
_cell.length_b   1.000
_cell.length_c   1.000
_cell.angle_alpha   90.00
_cell.angle_beta   90.00
_cell.angle_gamma   90.00
#
_symmetry.space_group_name_H-M   'P 1'
#
loop_
_entity.id
_entity.type
_entity.pdbx_description
1 polymer ?
#
loop_
_entity_poly.entity_id
_entity_poly.type
_entity_poly.pdbx_seq_one_letter_code
_entity_poly.pdbx_strand_id
1 'polypeptide(L)'
;MIKHYSNSKKTLNKAFNLIDIIKIIKKITHYFIIFCVQAMGSNNEQIYNPKNTKFLEETEALKWAKEPTDKTAKACQSMPTYKVVKKELESVCYDQRNTPFGAIRKGYMYNFWMDYKNPQGLWRRTLVENYSKDKPKWEVLIDFDKLSKKLGKKVMYRGESDCFQNPNRFLITMSFGGKDEMFFRAWDLEKKIL
;
A
#
# COMPACT_ATOMS: atom_id res chain seq x y z
N MET A 1 -38.55 66.44 37.98
CA MET A 1 -37.11 66.74 38.09
C MET A 1 -36.50 66.97 36.71
N ILE A 2 -36.70 68.17 36.16
CA ILE A 2 -35.62 68.84 35.41
C ILE A 2 -34.50 69.04 36.44
N LYS A 3 -33.21 68.83 36.11
CA LYS A 3 -31.99 69.46 36.70
C LYS A 3 -30.73 68.61 36.95
N HIS A 4 -30.62 67.32 36.60
CA HIS A 4 -29.35 66.59 36.89
C HIS A 4 -28.49 66.15 35.71
N TYR A 5 -28.95 66.22 34.46
CA TYR A 5 -28.10 65.88 33.30
C TYR A 5 -27.23 67.04 32.76
N SER A 6 -27.33 68.23 33.36
CA SER A 6 -26.63 69.44 32.90
C SER A 6 -25.22 69.65 33.46
N ASN A 7 -24.73 68.77 34.35
CA ASN A 7 -23.46 69.00 35.08
C ASN A 7 -22.26 68.14 34.64
N SER A 8 -22.41 67.20 33.71
CA SER A 8 -21.29 66.33 33.28
C SER A 8 -20.43 66.94 32.15
N LYS A 9 -20.95 67.91 31.38
CA LYS A 9 -20.19 68.52 30.27
C LYS A 9 -19.08 69.48 30.73
N LYS A 10 -18.92 69.73 32.03
CA LYS A 10 -17.98 70.71 32.58
C LYS A 10 -16.61 70.15 33.02
N THR A 11 -16.35 68.86 32.83
CA THR A 11 -15.10 68.21 33.28
C THR A 11 -14.31 67.50 32.18
N LEU A 12 -14.64 67.75 30.91
CA LEU A 12 -13.92 67.18 29.75
C LEU A 12 -12.68 67.98 29.31
N ASN A 13 -12.21 68.91 30.14
CA ASN A 13 -10.93 69.61 29.96
C ASN A 13 -9.98 69.29 31.13
N LYS A 14 -9.42 68.07 31.12
CA LYS A 14 -8.15 67.76 31.77
C LYS A 14 -7.29 67.03 30.75
N ALA A 15 -6.41 67.80 30.12
CA ALA A 15 -5.52 67.38 29.05
C ALA A 15 -4.65 66.18 29.50
N PHE A 16 -4.75 65.07 28.78
CA PHE A 16 -3.65 64.10 28.71
C PHE A 16 -2.56 64.74 27.86
N ASN A 17 -1.39 65.00 28.43
CA ASN A 17 -0.31 65.66 27.72
C ASN A 17 0.35 64.67 26.74
N LEU A 18 0.88 65.18 25.61
CA LEU A 18 1.44 64.35 24.52
C LEU A 18 2.53 63.38 25.03
N ILE A 19 3.25 63.78 26.08
CA ILE A 19 4.29 62.98 26.76
C ILE A 19 3.71 61.71 27.40
N ASP A 20 2.51 61.77 27.99
CA ASP A 20 1.87 60.62 28.63
C ASP A 20 1.37 59.61 27.60
N ILE A 21 0.90 60.10 26.46
CA ILE A 21 0.50 59.27 25.31
C ILE A 21 1.72 58.52 24.77
N ILE A 22 2.87 59.18 24.61
CA ILE A 22 4.11 58.53 24.13
C ILE A 22 4.60 57.47 25.12
N LYS A 23 4.50 57.71 26.44
CA LYS A 23 4.85 56.71 27.46
C LYS A 23 3.94 55.48 27.41
N ILE A 24 2.63 55.68 27.23
CA ILE A 24 1.66 54.60 27.09
C ILE A 24 1.94 53.79 25.82
N ILE A 25 2.16 54.45 24.68
CA ILE A 25 2.48 53.77 23.41
C ILE A 25 3.77 52.95 23.53
N LYS A 26 4.83 53.50 24.14
CA LYS A 26 6.08 52.77 24.38
C LYS A 26 5.88 51.55 25.29
N LYS A 27 5.02 51.68 26.30
CA LYS A 27 4.72 50.57 27.21
C LYS A 27 3.94 49.47 26.49
N ILE A 28 2.93 49.85 25.69
CA ILE A 28 2.13 48.92 24.88
C ILE A 28 3.01 48.20 23.85
N THR A 29 3.88 48.90 23.12
CA THR A 29 4.80 48.25 22.17
C THR A 29 5.78 47.32 22.86
N HIS A 30 6.28 47.67 24.04
CA HIS A 30 7.17 46.79 24.81
C HIS A 30 6.46 45.51 25.28
N TYR A 31 5.24 45.62 25.80
CA TYR A 31 4.44 44.43 26.16
C TYR A 31 4.06 43.58 24.94
N PHE A 32 3.78 44.21 23.80
CA PHE A 32 3.46 43.51 22.56
C PHE A 32 4.67 42.70 22.04
N ILE A 33 5.87 43.26 22.10
CA ILE A 33 7.10 42.55 21.69
C ILE A 33 7.37 41.35 22.61
N ILE A 34 7.24 41.51 23.93
CA ILE A 34 7.42 40.40 24.89
C ILE A 34 6.41 39.28 24.64
N PHE A 35 5.15 39.63 24.40
CA PHE A 35 4.11 38.66 24.04
C PHE A 35 4.42 37.91 22.73
N CYS A 36 4.91 38.61 21.70
CA CYS A 36 5.31 37.98 20.45
C CYS A 36 6.48 37.01 20.62
N VAL A 37 7.48 37.33 21.46
CA VAL A 37 8.63 36.45 21.73
C VAL A 37 8.21 35.20 22.52
N GLN A 38 7.27 35.32 23.46
CA GLN A 38 6.75 34.16 24.22
C GLN A 38 5.80 33.28 23.40
N ALA A 39 5.03 33.86 22.46
CA ALA A 39 4.19 33.12 21.53
C ALA A 39 5.02 32.36 20.47
N MET A 40 6.25 32.81 20.22
CA MET A 40 7.27 32.05 19.49
C MET A 40 7.91 31.02 20.42
N GLY A 41 7.12 30.05 20.89
CA GLY A 41 7.67 28.85 21.53
C GLY A 41 8.73 28.20 20.64
N SER A 42 9.83 27.77 21.24
CA SER A 42 10.90 27.06 20.52
C SER A 42 10.39 25.71 20.03
N ASN A 43 9.85 25.66 18.82
CA ASN A 43 9.38 24.44 18.17
C ASN A 43 10.54 23.57 17.63
N ASN A 44 11.64 23.47 18.39
CA ASN A 44 12.84 22.75 18.00
C ASN A 44 13.14 21.55 18.92
N GLU A 45 12.13 21.00 19.62
CA GLU A 45 12.26 19.62 20.08
C GLU A 45 12.24 18.70 18.86
N GLN A 46 13.26 17.85 18.75
CA GLN A 46 13.36 16.86 17.69
C GLN A 46 12.15 15.91 17.80
N ILE A 47 11.11 16.16 17.00
CA ILE A 47 9.83 15.41 17.00
C ILE A 47 10.06 13.90 16.79
N TYR A 48 11.19 13.54 16.18
CA TYR A 48 11.61 12.18 15.95
C TYR A 48 12.65 11.71 17.00
N ASN A 49 12.22 10.79 17.86
CA ASN A 49 13.12 9.98 18.70
C ASN A 49 13.12 8.53 18.18
N PRO A 50 14.23 8.02 17.62
CA PRO A 50 14.28 6.67 17.05
C PRO A 50 13.98 5.57 18.07
N LYS A 51 14.16 5.84 19.37
CA LYS A 51 13.77 4.89 20.44
C LYS A 51 12.27 4.60 20.44
N ASN A 52 11.44 5.58 20.06
CA ASN A 52 9.98 5.44 20.06
C ASN A 52 9.47 4.59 18.89
N THR A 53 10.25 4.47 17.81
CA THR A 53 9.89 3.69 16.61
C THR A 53 10.64 2.38 16.49
N LYS A 54 11.64 2.12 17.34
CA LYS A 54 12.49 0.93 17.26
C LYS A 54 11.70 -0.38 17.26
N PHE A 55 10.56 -0.44 17.96
CA PHE A 55 9.69 -1.63 17.96
C PHE A 55 9.16 -2.01 16.56
N LEU A 56 9.18 -1.08 15.59
CA LEU A 56 8.79 -1.34 14.20
C LEU A 56 9.82 -2.18 13.43
N GLU A 57 11.05 -2.31 13.95
CA GLU A 57 12.12 -3.11 13.36
C GLU A 57 12.04 -4.60 13.78
N GLU A 58 11.17 -4.92 14.75
CA GLU A 58 11.07 -6.23 15.39
C GLU A 58 9.65 -6.83 15.25
N THR A 59 9.39 -7.93 15.94
CA THR A 59 8.15 -8.72 15.77
C THR A 59 6.91 -8.03 16.33
N GLU A 60 7.09 -7.12 17.28
CA GLU A 60 6.10 -6.25 17.90
C GLU A 60 5.39 -5.39 16.85
N ALA A 61 6.11 -5.04 15.78
CA ALA A 61 5.59 -4.33 14.63
C ALA A 61 4.35 -5.02 14.04
N LEU A 62 4.32 -6.36 13.99
CA LEU A 62 3.19 -7.11 13.41
C LEU A 62 1.93 -7.00 14.26
N LYS A 63 2.08 -6.98 15.59
CA LYS A 63 0.96 -6.79 16.52
C LYS A 63 0.39 -5.38 16.36
N TRP A 64 1.27 -4.38 16.33
CA TRP A 64 0.87 -2.99 16.11
C TRP A 64 0.21 -2.80 14.74
N ALA A 65 0.81 -3.31 13.66
CA ALA A 65 0.34 -3.10 12.28
C ALA A 65 -1.06 -3.65 12.01
N LYS A 66 -1.52 -4.64 12.79
CA LYS A 66 -2.86 -5.23 12.65
C LYS A 66 -3.97 -4.19 12.84
N GLU A 67 -3.89 -3.38 13.88
CA GLU A 67 -4.95 -2.41 14.19
C GLU A 67 -5.09 -1.31 13.11
N PRO A 68 -4.01 -0.61 12.67
CA PRO A 68 -4.08 0.34 11.56
C PRO A 68 -4.51 -0.30 10.24
N THR A 69 -4.11 -1.55 9.98
CA THR A 69 -4.56 -2.31 8.80
C THR A 69 -6.07 -2.52 8.84
N ASP A 70 -6.61 -3.01 9.95
CA ASP A 70 -8.05 -3.26 10.12
C ASP A 70 -8.85 -1.95 10.05
N LYS A 71 -8.34 -0.87 10.66
CA LYS A 71 -8.95 0.47 10.61
C LYS A 71 -9.01 1.00 9.18
N THR A 72 -7.90 0.90 8.45
CA THR A 72 -7.82 1.34 7.04
C THR A 72 -8.72 0.50 6.15
N ALA A 73 -8.72 -0.83 6.33
CA ALA A 73 -9.58 -1.72 5.57
C ALA A 73 -11.06 -1.39 5.75
N LYS A 74 -11.51 -1.16 7.00
CA LYS A 74 -12.89 -0.72 7.30
C LYS A 74 -13.21 0.63 6.69
N ALA A 75 -12.30 1.60 6.77
CA ALA A 75 -12.49 2.92 6.18
C ALA A 75 -12.60 2.86 4.64
N CYS A 76 -11.80 2.03 3.98
CA CYS A 76 -11.92 1.80 2.54
C CYS A 76 -13.23 1.08 2.19
N GLN A 77 -13.62 0.06 2.96
CA GLN A 77 -14.82 -0.73 2.72
C GLN A 77 -16.13 0.04 2.95
N SER A 78 -16.11 1.08 3.79
CA SER A 78 -17.27 1.93 4.05
C SER A 78 -17.49 3.00 2.97
N MET A 79 -16.52 3.23 2.07
CA MET A 79 -16.68 4.17 0.96
C MET A 79 -17.78 3.68 0.00
N PRO A 80 -18.70 4.55 -0.44
CA PRO A 80 -19.77 4.16 -1.37
C PRO A 80 -19.26 3.53 -2.67
N THR A 81 -18.07 3.93 -3.12
CA THR A 81 -17.42 3.45 -4.35
C THR A 81 -16.79 2.07 -4.20
N TYR A 82 -16.55 1.56 -2.98
CA TYR A 82 -15.78 0.34 -2.75
C TYR A 82 -16.34 -0.86 -3.50
N LYS A 83 -17.66 -1.08 -3.44
CA LYS A 83 -18.31 -2.21 -4.11
C LYS A 83 -18.21 -2.13 -5.63
N VAL A 84 -18.30 -0.93 -6.18
CA VAL A 84 -18.20 -0.69 -7.63
C VAL A 84 -16.78 -0.98 -8.11
N VAL A 85 -15.79 -0.34 -7.48
CA VAL A 85 -14.37 -0.52 -7.81
C VAL A 85 -13.94 -1.98 -7.63
N LYS A 86 -14.35 -2.62 -6.53
CA LYS A 86 -14.03 -4.04 -6.30
C LYS A 86 -14.58 -4.91 -7.43
N LYS A 87 -15.84 -4.71 -7.84
CA LYS A 87 -16.47 -5.49 -8.91
C LYS A 87 -15.76 -5.28 -10.25
N GLU A 88 -15.38 -4.04 -10.57
CA GLU A 88 -14.65 -3.71 -11.80
C GLU A 88 -13.24 -4.32 -11.81
N LEU A 89 -12.53 -4.28 -10.69
CA LEU A 89 -11.22 -4.92 -10.59
C LEU A 89 -11.33 -6.44 -10.69
N GLU A 90 -12.31 -7.06 -10.02
CA GLU A 90 -12.55 -8.51 -10.12
C GLU A 90 -12.93 -8.93 -11.55
N SER A 91 -13.69 -8.11 -12.28
CA SER A 91 -14.09 -8.43 -13.65
C SER A 91 -12.91 -8.41 -14.62
N VAL A 92 -11.90 -7.58 -14.39
CA VAL A 92 -10.68 -7.49 -15.21
C VAL A 92 -9.64 -8.53 -14.76
N CYS A 93 -9.31 -8.57 -13.47
CA CYS A 93 -8.28 -9.45 -12.94
C CYS A 93 -8.59 -10.94 -13.12
N TYR A 94 -9.88 -11.30 -13.14
CA TYR A 94 -10.32 -12.69 -13.29
C TYR A 94 -11.02 -12.98 -14.61
N ASP A 95 -10.93 -12.07 -15.59
CA ASP A 95 -11.50 -12.27 -16.92
C ASP A 95 -10.85 -13.46 -17.62
N GLN A 96 -11.67 -14.40 -18.08
CA GLN A 96 -11.22 -15.55 -18.88
C GLN A 96 -10.81 -15.16 -20.30
N ARG A 97 -11.12 -13.93 -20.73
CA ARG A 97 -10.73 -13.35 -22.01
C ARG A 97 -9.36 -12.67 -21.98
N ASN A 98 -8.71 -12.60 -20.81
CA ASN A 98 -7.36 -12.05 -20.71
C ASN A 98 -6.38 -12.80 -21.61
N THR A 99 -5.53 -12.06 -22.33
CA THR A 99 -4.59 -12.62 -23.31
C THR A 99 -3.54 -13.49 -22.60
N PRO A 100 -3.44 -14.80 -22.92
CA PRO A 100 -2.52 -15.72 -22.25
C PRO A 100 -1.10 -15.62 -22.84
N PHE A 101 -0.39 -14.53 -22.54
CA PHE A 101 1.00 -14.34 -22.97
C PHE A 101 1.92 -15.48 -22.51
N GLY A 102 2.93 -15.77 -23.32
CA GLY A 102 3.77 -16.94 -23.10
C GLY A 102 5.02 -16.96 -23.96
N ALA A 103 5.75 -18.07 -23.86
CA ALA A 103 6.95 -18.33 -24.63
C ALA A 103 6.80 -19.61 -25.47
N ILE A 104 7.24 -19.56 -26.73
CA ILE A 104 7.26 -20.73 -27.60
C ILE A 104 8.55 -21.52 -27.34
N ARG A 105 8.41 -22.82 -27.05
CA ARG A 105 9.53 -23.77 -26.94
C ARG A 105 9.13 -25.09 -27.58
N LYS A 106 9.95 -25.57 -28.53
CA LYS A 106 9.84 -26.93 -29.11
C LYS A 106 8.41 -27.28 -29.58
N GLY A 107 7.75 -26.36 -30.28
CA GLY A 107 6.40 -26.57 -30.83
C GLY A 107 5.23 -26.32 -29.86
N TYR A 108 5.51 -25.92 -28.62
CA TYR A 108 4.49 -25.58 -27.61
C TYR A 108 4.59 -24.11 -27.17
N MET A 109 3.43 -23.50 -26.91
CA MET A 109 3.30 -22.24 -26.20
C MET A 109 3.13 -22.53 -24.71
N TYR A 110 4.06 -22.04 -23.88
CA TYR A 110 4.00 -22.14 -22.42
C TYR A 110 3.43 -20.84 -21.84
N ASN A 111 2.50 -20.97 -20.90
CA ASN A 111 1.81 -19.86 -20.27
C ASN A 111 1.67 -20.11 -18.77
N PHE A 112 1.73 -19.02 -18.00
CA PHE A 112 1.35 -19.00 -16.60
C PHE A 112 -0.01 -18.28 -16.48
N TRP A 113 -0.96 -18.91 -15.80
CA TRP A 113 -2.34 -18.43 -15.72
C TRP A 113 -2.82 -18.33 -14.28
N MET A 114 -3.43 -17.21 -13.93
CA MET A 114 -4.10 -17.01 -12.64
C MET A 114 -5.53 -16.56 -12.90
N ASP A 115 -6.45 -17.06 -12.08
CA ASP A 115 -7.84 -16.62 -12.07
C ASP A 115 -8.43 -16.80 -10.67
N TYR A 116 -9.73 -16.56 -10.55
CA TYR A 116 -10.44 -16.71 -9.28
C TYR A 116 -10.34 -18.13 -8.68
N LYS A 117 -10.25 -19.18 -9.53
CA LYS A 117 -10.17 -20.58 -9.08
C LYS A 117 -8.73 -20.99 -8.74
N ASN A 118 -7.76 -20.41 -9.44
CA ASN A 118 -6.33 -20.71 -9.30
C ASN A 118 -5.53 -19.43 -9.00
N PRO A 119 -5.70 -18.82 -7.82
CA PRO A 119 -5.02 -17.58 -7.45
C PRO A 119 -3.51 -17.74 -7.19
N GLN A 120 -2.99 -18.96 -7.00
CA GLN A 120 -1.53 -19.21 -7.01
C GLN A 120 -1.02 -19.55 -8.41
N GLY A 121 -1.90 -20.06 -9.27
CA GLY A 121 -1.72 -20.12 -10.70
C GLY A 121 -1.42 -21.51 -11.24
N LEU A 122 -1.52 -21.61 -12.56
CA LEU A 122 -1.30 -22.80 -13.36
C LEU A 122 -0.16 -22.53 -14.34
N TRP A 123 0.88 -23.36 -14.29
CA TRP A 123 1.83 -23.44 -15.38
C TRP A 123 1.34 -24.49 -16.37
N ARG A 124 1.10 -24.07 -17.61
CA ARG A 124 0.39 -24.85 -18.63
C ARG A 124 1.01 -24.65 -20.00
N ARG A 125 0.72 -25.55 -20.94
CA ARG A 125 1.14 -25.41 -22.34
C ARG A 125 0.06 -25.81 -23.33
N THR A 126 0.20 -25.37 -24.57
CA THR A 126 -0.61 -25.84 -25.70
C THR A 126 0.25 -25.93 -26.96
N LEU A 127 -0.14 -26.70 -27.96
CA LEU A 127 0.55 -26.71 -29.26
C LEU A 127 0.44 -25.32 -29.89
N VAL A 128 1.51 -24.85 -30.54
CA VAL A 128 1.51 -23.54 -31.21
C VAL A 128 0.36 -23.41 -32.23
N GLU A 129 0.04 -24.48 -32.94
CA GLU A 129 -1.10 -24.55 -33.89
C GLU A 129 -2.47 -24.35 -33.22
N ASN A 130 -2.59 -24.70 -31.93
CA ASN A 130 -3.81 -24.50 -31.16
C ASN A 130 -3.89 -23.13 -30.50
N TYR A 131 -2.75 -22.44 -30.36
CA TYR A 131 -2.66 -21.15 -29.67
C TYR A 131 -3.37 -20.02 -30.43
N SER A 132 -3.44 -20.10 -31.75
CA SER A 132 -4.15 -19.13 -32.60
C SER A 132 -5.67 -19.21 -32.53
N LYS A 133 -6.24 -20.23 -31.87
CA LYS A 133 -7.67 -20.41 -31.71
C LYS A 133 -8.18 -19.58 -30.53
N ASP A 134 -9.45 -19.14 -30.57
CA ASP A 134 -10.08 -18.37 -29.49
C ASP A 134 -10.02 -19.07 -28.11
N LYS A 135 -10.07 -20.40 -28.11
CA LYS A 135 -10.00 -21.23 -26.90
C LYS A 135 -8.98 -22.35 -27.08
N PRO A 136 -7.69 -22.08 -26.88
CA PRO A 136 -6.66 -23.11 -26.97
C PRO A 136 -6.90 -24.20 -25.93
N LYS A 137 -6.66 -25.46 -26.32
CA LYS A 137 -6.69 -26.58 -25.37
C LYS A 137 -5.39 -26.59 -24.58
N TRP A 138 -5.46 -26.20 -23.31
CA TRP A 138 -4.31 -26.15 -22.43
C TRP A 138 -4.11 -27.47 -21.67
N GLU A 139 -2.88 -27.94 -21.67
CA GLU A 139 -2.38 -29.01 -20.82
C GLU A 139 -1.76 -28.37 -19.56
N VAL A 140 -2.33 -28.64 -18.39
CA VAL A 140 -1.77 -28.18 -17.11
C VAL A 140 -0.57 -29.05 -16.73
N LEU A 141 0.57 -28.41 -16.48
CA LEU A 141 1.82 -29.06 -16.09
C LEU A 141 2.00 -29.03 -14.57
N ILE A 142 1.79 -27.87 -13.94
CA ILE A 142 1.86 -27.68 -12.50
C ILE A 142 0.72 -26.78 -12.03
N ASP A 143 0.05 -27.22 -10.96
CA ASP A 143 -0.99 -26.49 -10.24
C ASP A 143 -0.43 -26.03 -8.89
N PHE A 144 -0.13 -24.73 -8.77
CA PHE A 144 0.51 -24.17 -7.59
C PHE A 144 -0.46 -24.03 -6.41
N ASP A 145 -1.76 -23.96 -6.67
CA ASP A 145 -2.80 -23.99 -5.65
C ASP A 145 -2.85 -25.37 -4.96
N LYS A 146 -2.79 -26.46 -5.73
CA LYS A 146 -2.66 -27.82 -5.19
C LYS A 146 -1.34 -28.03 -4.46
N LEU A 147 -0.23 -27.53 -5.01
CA LEU A 147 1.07 -27.62 -4.35
C LEU A 147 1.08 -26.87 -3.01
N SER A 148 0.48 -25.69 -2.98
CA SER A 148 0.35 -24.88 -1.76
C SER A 148 -0.46 -25.60 -0.69
N LYS A 149 -1.60 -26.21 -1.08
CA LYS A 149 -2.42 -27.03 -0.18
C LYS A 149 -1.64 -28.22 0.37
N LYS A 150 -0.88 -28.93 -0.48
CA LYS A 150 -0.08 -30.09 -0.07
C LYS A 150 1.02 -29.73 0.93
N LEU A 151 1.64 -28.55 0.79
CA LEU A 151 2.74 -28.12 1.66
C LEU A 151 2.27 -27.28 2.86
N GLY A 152 0.99 -26.92 2.93
CA GLY A 152 0.46 -26.04 3.98
C GLY A 152 1.04 -24.62 3.97
N LYS A 153 1.66 -24.21 2.86
CA LYS A 153 2.29 -22.88 2.68
C LYS A 153 1.92 -22.34 1.30
N LYS A 154 1.74 -21.03 1.18
CA LYS A 154 1.51 -20.38 -0.12
C LYS A 154 2.76 -20.48 -0.98
N VAL A 155 2.74 -21.30 -2.03
CA VAL A 155 3.83 -21.46 -3.00
C VAL A 155 3.53 -20.60 -4.22
N MET A 156 4.45 -19.71 -4.55
CA MET A 156 4.34 -18.82 -5.72
C MET A 156 5.33 -19.26 -6.79
N TYR A 157 4.88 -19.31 -8.04
CA TYR A 157 5.73 -19.51 -9.21
C TYR A 157 6.62 -18.29 -9.46
N ARG A 158 7.90 -18.50 -9.74
CA ARG A 158 8.89 -17.44 -10.02
C ARG A 158 9.62 -17.62 -11.35
N GLY A 159 9.22 -18.59 -12.16
CA GLY A 159 9.82 -18.87 -13.46
C GLY A 159 10.34 -20.29 -13.59
N GLU A 160 10.75 -20.62 -14.80
CA GLU A 160 11.25 -21.91 -15.21
C GLU A 160 12.52 -21.78 -16.06
N SER A 161 13.46 -22.69 -15.85
CA SER A 161 14.66 -22.83 -16.69
C SER A 161 14.70 -24.23 -17.29
N ASP A 162 14.82 -24.35 -18.62
CA ASP A 162 14.91 -25.65 -19.28
C ASP A 162 16.35 -26.12 -19.42
N CYS A 163 16.54 -27.44 -19.34
CA CYS A 163 17.83 -28.06 -19.61
C CYS A 163 18.02 -28.22 -21.12
N PHE A 164 19.05 -27.60 -21.67
CA PHE A 164 19.36 -27.70 -23.10
C PHE A 164 19.68 -29.15 -23.52
N GLN A 165 20.45 -29.88 -22.70
CA GLN A 165 20.87 -31.25 -22.96
C GLN A 165 19.73 -32.27 -22.82
N ASN A 166 18.73 -31.98 -21.97
CA ASN A 166 17.55 -32.82 -21.80
C ASN A 166 16.27 -31.96 -21.78
N PRO A 167 15.55 -31.85 -22.91
CA PRO A 167 14.33 -31.05 -23.07
C PRO A 167 13.22 -31.32 -22.07
N ASN A 168 13.21 -32.50 -21.46
CA ASN A 168 12.16 -32.90 -20.53
C ASN A 168 12.43 -32.40 -19.12
N ARG A 169 13.61 -31.82 -18.84
CA ARG A 169 14.01 -31.37 -17.51
C ARG A 169 13.91 -29.86 -17.39
N PHE A 170 13.19 -29.43 -16.35
CA PHE A 170 13.05 -28.03 -15.98
C PHE A 170 13.47 -27.84 -14.53
N LEU A 171 14.09 -26.70 -14.22
CA LEU A 171 14.14 -26.17 -12.87
C LEU A 171 12.98 -25.20 -12.70
N ILE A 172 12.08 -25.52 -11.77
CA ILE A 172 10.94 -24.68 -11.44
C ILE A 172 11.29 -23.87 -10.20
N THR A 173 11.40 -22.56 -10.36
CA THR A 173 11.73 -21.63 -9.28
C THR A 173 10.46 -21.19 -8.56
N MET A 174 10.48 -21.22 -7.24
CA MET A 174 9.34 -20.97 -6.38
C MET A 174 9.74 -20.17 -5.14
N SER A 175 8.77 -19.51 -4.51
CA SER A 175 8.94 -18.88 -3.19
C SER A 175 7.76 -19.19 -2.27
N PHE A 176 8.00 -19.14 -0.95
CA PHE A 176 6.91 -19.12 0.02
C PHE A 176 6.38 -17.69 0.17
N GLY A 177 5.18 -17.43 -0.36
CA GLY A 177 4.61 -16.09 -0.45
C GLY A 177 5.44 -15.16 -1.37
N GLY A 178 5.37 -13.86 -1.10
CA GLY A 178 6.07 -12.82 -1.86
C GLY A 178 7.48 -12.51 -1.37
N LYS A 179 8.17 -13.48 -0.74
CA LYS A 179 9.55 -13.30 -0.28
C LYS A 179 10.53 -13.24 -1.46
N ASP A 180 11.65 -12.57 -1.26
CA ASP A 180 12.78 -12.59 -2.20
C ASP A 180 13.54 -13.91 -2.15
N GLU A 181 13.51 -14.60 -1.01
CA GLU A 181 14.04 -15.95 -0.87
C GLU A 181 13.25 -16.93 -1.76
N MET A 182 13.98 -17.60 -2.66
CA MET A 182 13.44 -18.59 -3.58
C MET A 182 14.19 -19.91 -3.46
N PHE A 183 13.51 -20.98 -3.83
CA PHE A 183 14.08 -22.30 -4.00
C PHE A 183 13.63 -22.88 -5.34
N PHE A 184 14.31 -23.91 -5.83
CA PHE A 184 13.94 -24.58 -7.06
C PHE A 184 13.79 -26.08 -6.85
N ARG A 185 12.98 -26.69 -7.71
CA ARG A 185 12.86 -28.15 -7.80
C ARG A 185 12.94 -28.58 -9.25
N ALA A 186 13.62 -29.72 -9.47
CA ALA A 186 13.66 -30.34 -10.78
C ALA A 186 12.29 -30.93 -11.12
N TRP A 187 11.82 -30.66 -12.33
CA TRP A 187 10.58 -31.19 -12.87
C TRP A 187 10.85 -31.95 -14.16
N ASP A 188 10.10 -33.03 -14.36
CA ASP A 188 10.17 -33.89 -15.55
C ASP A 188 8.87 -33.78 -16.35
N LEU A 189 8.99 -33.39 -17.62
CA LEU A 189 7.89 -33.13 -18.54
C LEU A 189 7.11 -34.36 -18.96
N GLU A 190 7.79 -35.50 -19.08
CA GLU A 190 7.18 -36.75 -19.50
C GLU A 190 6.42 -37.37 -18.33
N LYS A 191 7.05 -37.38 -17.15
CA LYS A 191 6.45 -37.93 -15.91
C LYS A 191 5.47 -36.97 -15.25
N LYS A 192 5.53 -35.68 -15.60
CA LYS A 192 4.76 -34.57 -15.00
C LYS A 192 4.88 -34.53 -13.48
N ILE A 193 6.10 -34.69 -12.98
CA ILE A 193 6.38 -34.75 -11.55
C ILE A 193 7.49 -33.79 -11.14
N LEU A 194 7.30 -33.20 -9.96
CA LEU A 194 8.16 -32.24 -9.25
C LEU A 194 9.05 -32.94 -8.21
#